data_AF-A0A7L3WVQ5-F1
#
_entry.id   AF-A0A7L3WVQ5-F1
#
_cell.length_a   1.000
_cell.length_b   1.000
_cell.length_c   1.000
_cell.angle_alpha   90.00
_cell.angle_beta   90.00
_cell.angle_gamma   90.00
#
_symmetry.space_group_name_H-M   'P 1'
#
loop_
_entity.id
_entity.type
_entity.pdbx_description
1 polymer ?
#
loop_
_entity_poly.entity_id
_entity_poly.type
_entity_poly.pdbx_seq_one_letter_code
_entity_poly.pdbx_strand_id
1 'polypeptide(L)'
;VLFQLRNPSSPPCIRSWIPWFGAAFQFGKAPLEFIEQARSKHGPVFTVFALGKRFTFVTEEEGAEAFFQSKDLNFEQAVQQAVQNAVSIPAEAFYQNHGNLYSMMKGKMGPSNLHLFTGTLCKELHEHMAHLGTEGLGDLNDLVRHIMYPAVVNTLFGKGFFLICQGEIKEFEEHFQKFDEHFEYASQIPECFLRNWSKSKNWLLKLFEKVVLDAERTNPSETTSKTLMQHLLDNLQEKHLAPNYGLLMLWASQANAVPVS
;
A
#
# COMPACT_ATOMS: atom_id res chain seq x y z
N VAL A 1 -24.65 10.55 -19.37
CA VAL A 1 -23.38 9.93 -19.80
C VAL A 1 -23.15 10.36 -21.24
N LEU A 2 -22.25 11.32 -21.47
CA LEU A 2 -22.02 11.89 -22.80
C LEU A 2 -21.56 10.77 -23.75
N PHE A 3 -22.31 10.58 -24.83
CA PHE A 3 -21.98 9.69 -25.93
C PHE A 3 -20.72 10.24 -26.62
N GLN A 4 -19.53 9.78 -26.19
CA GLN A 4 -18.34 9.95 -27.03
C GLN A 4 -18.57 9.19 -28.33
N LEU A 5 -18.43 9.90 -29.46
CA LEU A 5 -18.38 9.30 -30.79
C LEU A 5 -17.37 8.16 -30.76
N ARG A 6 -17.83 6.96 -31.13
CA ARG A 6 -17.07 5.73 -31.05
C ARG A 6 -15.95 5.80 -32.10
N ASN A 7 -14.72 6.06 -31.67
CA ASN A 7 -13.56 5.87 -32.54
C ASN A 7 -13.51 4.37 -32.90
N PRO A 8 -13.57 4.00 -34.19
CA PRO A 8 -13.58 2.59 -34.61
C PRO A 8 -12.37 1.80 -34.12
N SER A 9 -11.24 2.49 -33.88
CA SER A 9 -9.99 1.89 -33.41
C SER A 9 -9.90 1.76 -31.88
N SER A 10 -10.91 2.18 -31.13
CA SER A 10 -10.93 2.05 -29.66
C SER A 10 -11.47 0.70 -29.20
N PRO A 11 -10.98 0.15 -28.08
CA PRO A 11 -11.51 -1.07 -27.50
C PRO A 11 -13.03 -1.01 -27.24
N PRO A 12 -13.74 -2.15 -27.30
CA PRO A 12 -15.15 -2.22 -26.97
C PRO A 12 -15.39 -1.74 -25.54
N CYS A 13 -16.24 -0.73 -25.36
CA CYS A 13 -16.63 -0.23 -24.05
C CYS A 13 -17.92 -0.91 -23.60
N ILE A 14 -17.85 -1.67 -22.50
CA ILE A 14 -18.99 -2.37 -21.90
C ILE A 14 -19.99 -1.33 -21.38
N ARG A 15 -21.18 -1.33 -21.98
CA ARG A 15 -22.27 -0.46 -21.55
C ARG A 15 -22.82 -0.96 -20.23
N SER A 16 -23.02 -0.05 -19.30
CA SER A 16 -23.61 -0.33 -18.02
C SER A 16 -24.92 0.44 -17.87
N TRP A 17 -25.90 -0.22 -17.25
CA TRP A 17 -27.23 0.32 -17.02
C TRP A 17 -27.29 1.45 -15.97
N ILE A 18 -26.36 1.48 -15.00
CA ILE A 18 -26.31 2.50 -13.95
C ILE A 18 -25.27 3.57 -14.33
N PRO A 19 -25.68 4.84 -14.56
CA PRO A 19 -24.75 5.95 -14.73
C PRO A 19 -23.82 6.09 -13.52
N TRP A 20 -22.57 6.51 -13.74
CA TRP A 20 -21.51 6.67 -12.72
C TRP A 20 -20.95 5.37 -12.11
N PHE A 21 -21.80 4.49 -11.59
CA PHE A 21 -21.35 3.22 -11.01
C PHE A 21 -20.95 2.21 -12.08
N GLY A 22 -21.58 2.27 -13.25
CA GLY A 22 -21.23 1.40 -14.36
C GLY A 22 -21.31 -0.08 -13.98
N ALA A 23 -20.24 -0.83 -14.25
CA ALA A 23 -20.14 -2.25 -13.88
C ALA A 23 -19.54 -2.47 -12.48
N ALA A 24 -19.32 -1.41 -11.69
CA ALA A 24 -18.59 -1.46 -10.42
C ALA A 24 -19.16 -2.48 -9.43
N PHE A 25 -20.47 -2.71 -9.39
CA PHE A 25 -21.06 -3.70 -8.47
C PHE A 25 -20.76 -5.14 -8.89
N GLN A 26 -20.90 -5.45 -10.18
CA GLN A 26 -20.59 -6.79 -10.71
C GLN A 26 -19.08 -7.06 -10.61
N PHE A 27 -18.27 -6.07 -10.97
CA PHE A 27 -16.82 -6.12 -10.85
C PHE A 27 -16.36 -6.27 -9.39
N GLY A 28 -16.91 -5.49 -8.45
CA GLY A 28 -16.49 -5.54 -7.05
C GLY A 28 -16.88 -6.84 -6.33
N LYS A 29 -17.98 -7.50 -6.73
CA LYS A 29 -18.43 -8.75 -6.10
C LYS A 29 -17.59 -9.95 -6.53
N ALA A 30 -17.26 -10.05 -7.82
CA ALA A 30 -16.54 -11.18 -8.39
C ALA A 30 -15.66 -10.69 -9.55
N PRO A 31 -14.52 -10.02 -9.26
CA PRO A 31 -13.73 -9.33 -10.27
C PRO A 31 -13.19 -10.28 -11.34
N LEU A 32 -12.71 -11.47 -10.95
CA LEU A 32 -12.16 -12.46 -11.87
C LEU A 32 -13.23 -13.03 -12.80
N GLU A 33 -14.39 -13.43 -12.25
CA GLU A 33 -15.52 -13.93 -13.03
C GLU A 33 -16.04 -12.87 -14.01
N PHE A 34 -16.12 -11.62 -13.55
CA PHE A 34 -16.51 -10.50 -14.40
C PHE A 34 -15.53 -10.29 -15.56
N ILE A 35 -14.22 -10.27 -15.29
CA ILE A 35 -13.18 -10.10 -16.31
C ILE A 35 -13.25 -11.25 -17.32
N GLU A 36 -13.44 -12.49 -16.86
CA GLU A 36 -13.52 -13.65 -17.73
C GLU A 36 -14.77 -13.62 -18.64
N GLN A 37 -15.93 -13.28 -18.10
CA GLN A 37 -17.16 -13.12 -18.89
C GLN A 37 -17.03 -11.97 -19.89
N ALA A 38 -16.42 -10.85 -19.48
CA ALA A 38 -16.17 -9.71 -20.33
C ALA A 38 -15.21 -10.08 -21.49
N ARG A 39 -14.13 -10.79 -21.18
CA ARG A 39 -13.17 -11.32 -22.17
C ARG A 39 -13.86 -12.24 -23.18
N SER A 40 -14.64 -13.20 -22.71
CA SER A 40 -15.37 -14.14 -23.58
C SER A 40 -16.34 -13.41 -24.54
N LYS A 41 -16.98 -12.33 -24.08
CA LYS A 41 -17.98 -11.60 -24.85
C LYS A 41 -17.42 -10.48 -25.74
N HIS A 42 -16.35 -9.83 -25.33
CA HIS A 42 -15.84 -8.61 -25.94
C HIS A 42 -14.43 -8.75 -26.52
N GLY A 43 -13.79 -9.91 -26.35
CA GLY A 43 -12.42 -10.15 -26.78
C GLY A 43 -11.40 -9.80 -25.69
N PRO A 44 -10.10 -10.00 -25.99
CA PRO A 44 -9.02 -9.92 -25.00
C PRO A 44 -8.69 -8.51 -24.51
N VAL A 45 -9.18 -7.49 -25.22
CA VAL A 45 -9.03 -6.08 -24.86
C VAL A 45 -10.41 -5.42 -24.82
N PHE A 46 -10.80 -4.90 -23.65
CA PHE A 46 -12.11 -4.26 -23.47
C PHE A 46 -12.05 -3.16 -22.42
N THR A 47 -12.95 -2.18 -22.53
CA THR A 47 -13.05 -1.08 -21.57
C THR A 47 -14.31 -1.20 -20.71
N VAL A 48 -14.14 -0.99 -19.40
CA VAL A 48 -15.21 -0.92 -18.41
C VAL A 48 -15.26 0.49 -17.86
N PHE A 49 -16.47 1.01 -17.64
CA PHE A 49 -16.66 2.22 -16.85
C PHE A 49 -17.04 1.82 -15.43
N ALA A 50 -16.25 2.25 -14.44
CA ALA A 50 -16.50 1.97 -13.02
C ALA A 50 -16.01 3.15 -12.19
N LEU A 51 -16.80 3.55 -11.18
CA LEU A 51 -16.46 4.62 -10.23
C LEU A 51 -16.00 5.93 -10.92
N GLY A 52 -16.66 6.32 -12.01
CA GLY A 52 -16.31 7.52 -12.77
C GLY A 52 -15.06 7.40 -13.66
N LYS A 53 -14.37 6.25 -13.67
CA LYS A 53 -13.14 6.00 -14.44
C LYS A 53 -13.36 4.98 -15.56
N ARG A 54 -12.52 5.06 -16.59
CA ARG A 54 -12.44 4.08 -17.69
C ARG A 54 -11.27 3.14 -17.41
N PHE A 55 -11.54 1.86 -17.23
CA PHE A 55 -10.55 0.81 -17.07
C PHE A 55 -10.50 -0.03 -18.34
N THR A 56 -9.38 0.00 -19.06
CA THR A 56 -9.16 -0.89 -20.20
C THR A 56 -8.38 -2.09 -19.73
N PHE A 57 -9.02 -3.26 -19.80
CA PHE A 57 -8.41 -4.54 -19.48
C PHE A 57 -7.70 -5.07 -20.72
N VAL A 58 -6.48 -5.56 -20.50
CA VAL A 58 -5.66 -6.28 -21.47
C VAL A 58 -5.37 -7.64 -20.84
N THR A 59 -5.87 -8.71 -21.44
CA THR A 59 -5.95 -10.03 -20.78
C THR A 59 -5.09 -11.12 -21.42
N GLU A 60 -4.38 -10.78 -22.50
CA GLU A 60 -3.44 -11.65 -23.20
C GLU A 60 -2.00 -11.16 -22.99
N GLU A 61 -1.05 -12.09 -23.09
CA GLU A 61 0.38 -11.86 -22.81
C GLU A 61 0.98 -10.83 -23.76
N GLU A 62 0.69 -10.94 -25.06
CA GLU A 62 1.19 -10.03 -26.09
C GLU A 62 0.69 -8.60 -25.86
N GLY A 63 -0.56 -8.46 -25.43
CA GLY A 63 -1.13 -7.17 -25.07
C GLY A 63 -0.48 -6.58 -23.80
N ALA A 64 -0.20 -7.43 -22.80
CA ALA A 64 0.48 -6.99 -21.58
C ALA A 64 1.92 -6.53 -21.88
N GLU A 65 2.65 -7.25 -22.73
CA GLU A 65 3.99 -6.85 -23.18
C GLU A 65 3.95 -5.49 -23.89
N ALA A 66 3.02 -5.33 -24.85
CA ALA A 66 2.85 -4.06 -25.56
C ALA A 66 2.46 -2.90 -24.63
N PHE A 67 1.65 -3.18 -23.60
CA PHE A 67 1.31 -2.20 -22.56
C PHE A 67 2.58 -1.77 -21.82
N PHE A 68 3.33 -2.70 -21.21
CA PHE A 68 4.50 -2.35 -20.39
C PHE A 68 5.67 -1.73 -21.17
N GLN A 69 5.74 -1.93 -22.49
CA GLN A 69 6.75 -1.30 -23.35
C GLN A 69 6.34 0.10 -23.88
N SER A 70 5.09 0.51 -23.66
CA SER A 70 4.58 1.78 -24.18
C SER A 70 5.19 2.99 -23.46
N LYS A 71 5.59 4.00 -24.24
CA LYS A 71 6.11 5.29 -23.75
C LYS A 71 5.01 6.22 -23.24
N ASP A 72 3.76 5.91 -23.55
CA ASP A 72 2.60 6.72 -23.17
C ASP A 72 2.05 6.35 -21.78
N LEU A 73 2.65 5.35 -21.11
CA LEU A 73 2.27 4.97 -19.75
C LEU A 73 2.91 5.88 -18.71
N ASN A 74 2.10 6.28 -17.73
CA ASN A 74 2.54 7.01 -16.56
C ASN A 74 2.04 6.33 -15.29
N PHE A 75 2.90 5.53 -14.66
CA PHE A 75 2.58 4.82 -13.43
C PHE A 75 2.38 5.76 -12.24
N GLU A 76 3.20 6.81 -12.15
CA GLU A 76 3.11 7.81 -11.09
C GLU A 76 1.72 8.46 -11.07
N GLN A 77 1.24 8.87 -12.24
CA GLN A 77 -0.09 9.43 -12.42
C GLN A 77 -1.19 8.43 -12.06
N ALA A 78 -1.02 7.14 -12.40
CA ALA A 78 -2.00 6.11 -12.11
C ALA A 78 -2.21 5.89 -10.61
N VAL A 79 -1.16 6.04 -9.79
CA VAL A 79 -1.22 5.80 -8.34
C VAL A 79 -1.38 7.07 -7.49
N GLN A 80 -1.09 8.25 -8.03
CA GLN A 80 -1.09 9.51 -7.27
C GLN A 80 -2.40 9.73 -6.49
N GLN A 81 -3.56 9.60 -7.16
CA GLN A 81 -4.86 9.82 -6.51
C GLN A 81 -5.13 8.80 -5.40
N ALA A 82 -4.71 7.55 -5.60
CA ALA A 82 -4.85 6.49 -4.62
C ALA A 82 -4.02 6.79 -3.37
N VAL A 83 -2.77 7.22 -3.56
CA VAL A 83 -1.87 7.65 -2.46
C VAL A 83 -2.44 8.85 -1.72
N GLN A 84 -2.95 9.85 -2.43
CA GLN A 84 -3.58 11.02 -1.82
C GLN A 84 -4.78 10.62 -0.97
N ASN A 85 -5.65 9.74 -1.46
CA ASN A 85 -6.83 9.33 -0.70
C ASN A 85 -6.45 8.46 0.52
N ALA A 86 -5.55 7.50 0.31
CA ALA A 86 -5.15 6.54 1.33
C ALA A 86 -4.38 7.19 2.50
N VAL A 87 -3.41 8.05 2.20
CA VAL A 87 -2.48 8.58 3.21
C VAL A 87 -2.41 10.11 3.23
N SER A 88 -3.28 10.83 2.51
CA SER A 88 -3.35 12.30 2.52
C SER A 88 -2.10 13.03 2.02
N ILE A 89 -1.30 12.40 1.14
CA ILE A 89 -0.16 13.08 0.49
C ILE A 89 -0.68 13.89 -0.71
N PRO A 90 -0.52 15.22 -0.73
CA PRO A 90 -0.94 16.05 -1.87
C PRO A 90 -0.22 15.68 -3.16
N ALA A 91 -0.86 15.90 -4.32
CA ALA A 91 -0.28 15.61 -5.64
C ALA A 91 1.10 16.26 -5.84
N GLU A 92 1.24 17.53 -5.46
CA GLU A 92 2.51 18.26 -5.59
C GLU A 92 3.64 17.59 -4.81
N ALA A 93 3.41 17.34 -3.52
CA ALA A 93 4.37 16.65 -2.67
C ALA A 93 4.67 15.23 -3.17
N PHE A 94 3.68 14.52 -3.71
CA PHE A 94 3.88 13.19 -4.31
C PHE A 94 4.89 13.26 -5.46
N TYR A 95 4.65 14.10 -6.48
CA TYR A 95 5.55 14.17 -7.65
C TYR A 95 6.93 14.73 -7.29
N GLN A 96 7.00 15.71 -6.38
CA GLN A 96 8.25 16.30 -5.91
C GLN A 96 9.16 15.29 -5.21
N ASN A 97 8.60 14.35 -4.44
CA ASN A 97 9.38 13.38 -3.67
C ASN A 97 9.50 12.01 -4.36
N HIS A 98 8.64 11.68 -5.35
CA HIS A 98 8.55 10.34 -5.94
C HIS A 98 9.90 9.79 -6.42
N GLY A 99 10.60 10.52 -7.29
CA GLY A 99 11.87 10.05 -7.88
C GLY A 99 12.97 9.80 -6.85
N ASN A 100 13.09 10.68 -5.85
CA ASN A 100 14.09 10.56 -4.78
C ASN A 100 13.77 9.37 -3.87
N LEU A 101 12.51 9.26 -3.42
CA LEU A 101 12.08 8.17 -2.55
C LEU A 101 12.13 6.82 -3.27
N TYR A 102 11.74 6.75 -4.54
CA TYR A 102 11.87 5.55 -5.35
C TYR A 102 13.34 5.10 -5.48
N SER A 103 14.23 6.05 -5.79
CA SER A 103 15.68 5.76 -5.90
C SER A 103 16.26 5.30 -4.56
N MET A 104 15.84 5.93 -3.46
CA MET A 104 16.22 5.55 -2.10
C MET A 104 15.76 4.12 -1.77
N MET A 105 14.48 3.82 -1.97
CA MET A 105 13.89 2.50 -1.69
C MET A 105 14.58 1.42 -2.51
N LYS A 106 14.74 1.62 -3.83
CA LYS A 106 15.43 0.68 -4.72
C LYS A 106 16.89 0.47 -4.30
N GLY A 107 17.57 1.54 -3.92
CA GLY A 107 18.96 1.48 -3.46
C GLY A 107 19.09 0.72 -2.14
N LYS A 108 18.21 0.94 -1.17
CA LYS A 108 18.30 0.36 0.18
C LYS A 108 17.70 -1.04 0.29
N MET A 109 16.63 -1.34 -0.45
CA MET A 109 15.95 -2.64 -0.43
C MET A 109 16.31 -3.54 -1.63
N GLY A 110 17.26 -3.12 -2.47
CA GLY A 110 17.73 -3.93 -3.59
C GLY A 110 18.47 -5.19 -3.14
N PRO A 111 18.64 -6.20 -4.02
CA PRO A 111 19.24 -7.50 -3.67
C PRO A 111 20.59 -7.41 -2.97
N SER A 112 21.42 -6.42 -3.32
CA SER A 112 22.74 -6.20 -2.71
C SER A 112 22.68 -5.78 -1.23
N ASN A 113 21.57 -5.21 -0.77
CA ASN A 113 21.41 -4.66 0.58
C ASN A 113 20.42 -5.43 1.46
N LEU A 114 19.76 -6.46 0.93
CA LEU A 114 18.80 -7.29 1.70
C LEU A 114 19.41 -7.94 2.95
N HIS A 115 20.70 -8.26 2.91
CA HIS A 115 21.43 -8.86 4.04
C HIS A 115 21.44 -7.95 5.29
N LEU A 116 21.32 -6.63 5.11
CA LEU A 116 21.30 -5.65 6.20
C LEU A 116 20.03 -5.78 7.07
N PHE A 117 18.92 -6.22 6.48
CA PHE A 117 17.66 -6.42 7.20
C PHE A 117 17.52 -7.83 7.76
N THR A 118 18.08 -8.83 7.07
CA THR A 118 17.86 -10.25 7.36
C THR A 118 18.29 -10.62 8.78
N GLY A 119 19.46 -10.13 9.23
CA GLY A 119 19.96 -10.43 10.57
C GLY A 119 19.05 -9.90 11.68
N THR A 120 18.64 -8.63 11.58
CA THR A 120 17.72 -8.00 12.53
C THR A 120 16.36 -8.66 12.49
N LEU A 121 15.80 -8.91 11.30
CA LEU A 121 14.50 -9.54 11.14
C LEU A 121 14.48 -10.94 11.77
N CYS A 122 15.47 -11.78 11.47
CA CYS A 122 15.58 -13.11 12.07
C CYS A 122 15.66 -13.05 13.59
N LYS A 123 16.42 -12.09 14.12
CA LYS A 123 16.55 -11.90 15.57
C LYS A 123 15.21 -11.51 16.21
N GLU A 124 14.52 -10.51 15.67
CA GLU A 124 13.22 -10.07 16.19
C GLU A 124 12.17 -11.19 16.10
N LEU A 125 12.14 -11.93 14.99
CA LEU A 125 11.24 -13.09 14.84
C LEU A 125 11.51 -14.15 15.92
N HIS A 126 12.78 -14.51 16.16
CA HIS A 126 13.12 -15.46 17.24
C HIS A 126 12.73 -14.92 18.61
N GLU A 127 12.96 -13.64 18.89
CA GLU A 127 12.56 -13.00 20.15
C GLU A 127 11.03 -13.07 20.34
N HIS A 128 10.23 -12.74 19.33
CA HIS A 128 8.77 -12.83 19.42
C HIS A 128 8.26 -14.27 19.50
N MET A 129 8.84 -15.20 18.74
CA MET A 129 8.50 -16.63 18.81
C MET A 129 8.84 -17.26 20.15
N ALA A 130 9.92 -16.83 20.82
CA ALA A 130 10.31 -17.34 22.14
C ALA A 130 9.31 -17.00 23.25
N HIS A 131 8.47 -15.97 23.05
CA HIS A 131 7.40 -15.61 23.98
C HIS A 131 6.10 -16.40 23.75
N LEU A 132 6.03 -17.21 22.69
CA LEU A 132 4.90 -18.10 22.46
C LEU A 132 4.91 -19.24 23.48
N GLY A 133 3.71 -19.65 23.91
CA GLY A 133 3.55 -20.86 24.71
C GLY A 133 3.90 -22.13 23.92
N THR A 134 4.04 -23.25 24.62
CA THR A 134 4.30 -24.57 23.99
C THR A 134 3.07 -25.13 23.26
N GLU A 135 1.88 -24.68 23.63
CA GLU A 135 0.60 -25.06 23.04
C GLU A 135 -0.39 -23.90 23.13
N GLY A 136 -1.39 -23.89 22.25
CA GLY A 136 -2.42 -22.86 22.22
C GLY A 136 -3.49 -23.13 21.17
N LEU A 137 -4.61 -22.43 21.29
CA LEU A 137 -5.69 -22.39 20.30
C LEU A 137 -5.94 -20.94 19.92
N GLY A 138 -5.97 -20.65 18.62
CA GLY A 138 -6.14 -19.30 18.10
C GLY A 138 -6.28 -19.30 16.58
N ASP A 139 -6.56 -18.13 16.03
CA ASP A 139 -6.55 -17.92 14.59
C ASP A 139 -5.11 -17.85 14.06
N LEU A 140 -4.85 -18.54 12.95
CA LEU A 140 -3.50 -18.62 12.37
C LEU A 140 -3.02 -17.25 11.85
N ASN A 141 -3.89 -16.46 11.23
CA ASN A 141 -3.51 -15.13 10.74
C ASN A 141 -3.19 -14.20 11.91
N ASP A 142 -3.96 -14.27 12.99
CA ASP A 142 -3.69 -13.47 14.18
C ASP A 142 -2.33 -13.85 14.81
N LEU A 143 -2.00 -15.15 14.85
CA LEU A 143 -0.68 -15.59 15.29
C LEU A 143 0.46 -15.06 14.39
N VAL A 144 0.30 -15.16 13.07
CA VAL A 144 1.30 -14.66 12.11
C VAL A 144 1.48 -13.15 12.26
N ARG A 145 0.39 -12.38 12.35
CA ARG A 145 0.44 -10.92 12.55
C ARG A 145 1.16 -10.55 13.84
N HIS A 146 0.84 -11.25 14.93
CA HIS A 146 1.42 -10.98 16.25
C HIS A 146 2.94 -11.10 16.28
N ILE A 147 3.50 -12.00 15.45
CA ILE A 147 4.94 -12.21 15.34
C ILE A 147 5.56 -11.29 14.28
N MET A 148 4.93 -11.19 13.11
CA MET A 148 5.47 -10.50 11.93
C MET A 148 5.44 -8.97 12.07
N TYR A 149 4.36 -8.39 12.59
CA TYR A 149 4.21 -6.94 12.67
C TYR A 149 5.31 -6.30 13.53
N PRO A 150 5.51 -6.71 14.79
CA PRO A 150 6.60 -6.17 15.61
C PRO A 150 7.98 -6.33 14.96
N ALA A 151 8.27 -7.51 14.41
CA ALA A 151 9.58 -7.82 13.86
C ALA A 151 9.93 -6.96 12.63
N VAL A 152 9.00 -6.84 11.68
CA VAL A 152 9.21 -6.02 10.47
C VAL A 152 9.27 -4.54 10.83
N VAL A 153 8.38 -4.08 11.70
CA VAL A 153 8.34 -2.68 12.12
C VAL A 153 9.64 -2.28 12.84
N ASN A 154 10.11 -3.08 13.81
CA ASN A 154 11.35 -2.80 14.50
C ASN A 154 12.56 -2.80 13.54
N THR A 155 12.54 -3.66 12.53
CA THR A 155 13.59 -3.75 11.52
C THR A 155 13.62 -2.52 10.60
N LEU A 156 12.46 -2.01 10.17
CA LEU A 156 12.38 -0.91 9.20
C LEU A 156 12.35 0.48 9.84
N PHE A 157 11.74 0.61 11.02
CA PHE A 157 11.49 1.88 11.70
C PHE A 157 12.32 2.06 12.97
N GLY A 158 12.89 0.97 13.51
CA GLY A 158 13.65 0.96 14.76
C GLY A 158 12.83 0.52 15.97
N LYS A 159 13.52 0.14 17.07
CA LYS A 159 12.90 -0.43 18.28
C LYS A 159 12.01 0.54 19.08
N GLY A 160 12.01 1.83 18.75
CA GLY A 160 11.19 2.85 19.42
C GLY A 160 9.72 2.89 18.97
N PHE A 161 9.34 2.10 17.97
CA PHE A 161 8.00 2.17 17.36
C PHE A 161 6.88 1.69 18.29
N PHE A 162 7.08 0.54 18.96
CA PHE A 162 6.18 0.07 20.01
C PHE A 162 6.81 0.42 21.35
N LEU A 163 6.15 1.23 22.19
CA LEU A 163 6.64 1.54 23.52
C LEU A 163 6.34 0.37 24.48
N ILE A 164 6.94 -0.79 24.19
CA ILE A 164 7.16 -1.97 25.05
C ILE A 164 5.89 -2.65 25.62
N CYS A 165 4.70 -2.05 25.55
CA CYS A 165 3.50 -2.62 26.15
C CYS A 165 2.73 -3.49 25.15
N GLN A 166 2.41 -4.75 25.52
CA GLN A 166 1.58 -5.64 24.69
C GLN A 166 0.22 -5.03 24.29
N GLY A 167 -0.33 -4.13 25.11
CA GLY A 167 -1.55 -3.41 24.79
C GLY A 167 -1.43 -2.49 23.57
N GLU A 168 -0.27 -1.86 23.36
CA GLU A 168 -0.04 -0.97 22.22
C GLU A 168 0.11 -1.75 20.91
N ILE A 169 0.70 -2.95 20.95
CA ILE A 169 0.83 -3.82 19.78
C ILE A 169 -0.55 -4.25 19.30
N LYS A 170 -1.43 -4.66 20.22
CA LYS A 170 -2.80 -5.07 19.89
C LYS A 170 -3.63 -3.91 19.35
N GLU A 171 -3.55 -2.73 19.97
CA GLU A 171 -4.24 -1.53 19.48
C GLU A 171 -3.76 -1.15 18.07
N PHE A 172 -2.45 -1.23 17.83
CA PHE A 172 -1.86 -1.05 16.50
C PHE A 172 -2.39 -2.08 15.49
N GLU A 173 -2.37 -3.37 15.81
CA GLU A 173 -2.87 -4.45 14.96
C GLU A 173 -4.32 -4.18 14.55
N GLU A 174 -5.19 -3.84 15.50
CA GLU A 174 -6.60 -3.55 15.24
C GLU A 174 -6.79 -2.35 14.30
N HIS A 175 -5.99 -1.28 14.47
CA HIS A 175 -6.06 -0.11 13.61
C HIS A 175 -5.46 -0.36 12.23
N PHE A 176 -4.33 -1.07 12.17
CA PHE A 176 -3.67 -1.40 10.92
C PHE A 176 -4.52 -2.35 10.09
N GLN A 177 -5.13 -3.36 10.69
CA GLN A 177 -6.05 -4.27 9.99
C GLN A 177 -7.25 -3.52 9.41
N LYS A 178 -7.91 -2.66 10.20
CA LYS A 178 -9.03 -1.83 9.70
C LYS A 178 -8.59 -0.93 8.54
N PHE A 179 -7.37 -0.40 8.60
CA PHE A 179 -6.78 0.42 7.55
C PHE A 179 -6.51 -0.38 6.28
N ASP A 180 -5.91 -1.57 6.40
CA ASP A 180 -5.54 -2.44 5.28
C ASP A 180 -6.76 -3.04 4.57
N GLU A 181 -7.72 -3.59 5.32
CA GLU A 181 -8.94 -4.24 4.78
C GLU A 181 -9.77 -3.33 3.86
N HIS A 182 -9.73 -2.01 4.10
CA HIS A 182 -10.48 -1.04 3.32
C HIS A 182 -9.58 -0.13 2.47
N PHE A 183 -8.28 -0.42 2.37
CA PHE A 183 -7.33 0.41 1.62
C PHE A 183 -7.76 0.55 0.16
N GLU A 184 -8.16 -0.56 -0.49
CA GLU A 184 -8.60 -0.54 -1.89
C GLU A 184 -9.81 0.39 -2.10
N TYR A 185 -10.82 0.31 -1.22
CA TYR A 185 -11.98 1.19 -1.26
C TYR A 185 -11.61 2.64 -0.96
N ALA A 186 -10.81 2.87 0.07
CA ALA A 186 -10.36 4.18 0.48
C ALA A 186 -9.50 4.88 -0.58
N SER A 187 -8.78 4.11 -1.40
CA SER A 187 -8.02 4.66 -2.53
C SER A 187 -8.91 5.29 -3.61
N GLN A 188 -10.20 4.90 -3.69
CA GLN A 188 -11.12 5.31 -4.76
C GLN A 188 -12.31 6.14 -4.29
N ILE A 189 -12.69 6.05 -3.00
CA ILE A 189 -13.93 6.65 -2.46
C ILE A 189 -13.57 7.75 -1.44
N PRO A 190 -14.33 8.87 -1.38
CA PRO A 190 -14.08 9.90 -0.38
C PRO A 190 -14.13 9.38 1.06
N GLU A 191 -13.20 9.86 1.88
CA GLU A 191 -13.00 9.42 3.27
C GLU A 191 -14.26 9.57 4.15
N CYS A 192 -15.16 10.50 3.82
CA CYS A 192 -16.42 10.70 4.54
C CYS A 192 -17.35 9.48 4.53
N PHE A 193 -17.22 8.59 3.54
CA PHE A 193 -17.98 7.34 3.47
C PHE A 193 -17.39 6.22 4.32
N LEU A 194 -16.15 6.38 4.83
CA LEU A 194 -15.38 5.33 5.49
C LEU A 194 -15.00 5.75 6.92
N ARG A 195 -15.99 6.05 7.76
CA ARG A 195 -15.77 6.64 9.10
C ARG A 195 -14.84 5.83 10.00
N ASN A 196 -14.99 4.50 10.04
CA ASN A 196 -14.14 3.64 10.89
C ASN A 196 -12.71 3.54 10.36
N TRP A 197 -12.56 3.49 9.04
CA TRP A 197 -11.27 3.51 8.38
C TRP A 197 -10.56 4.85 8.62
N SER A 198 -11.26 5.97 8.43
CA SER A 198 -10.76 7.33 8.70
C SER A 198 -10.25 7.48 10.14
N LYS A 199 -10.98 6.94 11.13
CA LYS A 199 -10.51 6.91 12.52
C LYS A 199 -9.18 6.16 12.67
N SER A 200 -9.05 5.02 12.01
CA SER A 200 -7.83 4.20 12.08
C SER A 200 -6.66 4.85 11.33
N LYS A 201 -6.89 5.42 10.14
CA LYS A 201 -5.91 6.26 9.43
C LYS A 201 -5.40 7.39 10.31
N ASN A 202 -6.30 8.15 10.95
CA ASN A 202 -5.91 9.26 11.81
C ASN A 202 -5.16 8.81 13.08
N TRP A 203 -5.52 7.65 13.64
CA TRP A 203 -4.77 7.06 14.76
C TRP A 203 -3.35 6.67 14.32
N LEU A 204 -3.21 6.01 13.17
CA LEU A 204 -1.92 5.60 12.61
C LEU A 204 -1.05 6.82 12.27
N LEU A 205 -1.62 7.89 11.69
CA LEU A 205 -0.88 9.12 11.41
C LEU A 205 -0.32 9.75 12.70
N LYS A 206 -1.11 9.78 13.79
CA LYS A 206 -0.65 10.26 15.11
C LYS A 206 0.43 9.38 15.72
N LEU A 207 0.35 8.06 15.52
CA LEU A 207 1.45 7.15 15.89
C LEU A 207 2.71 7.54 15.11
N PHE A 208 2.59 7.76 13.81
CA PHE A 208 3.71 8.13 12.95
C PHE A 208 4.32 9.50 13.27
N GLU A 209 3.56 10.46 13.80
CA GLU A 209 4.13 11.70 14.36
C GLU A 209 5.17 11.39 15.45
N LYS A 210 4.88 10.46 16.35
CA LYS A 210 5.82 10.04 17.41
C LYS A 210 7.02 9.29 16.84
N VAL A 211 6.78 8.38 15.90
CA VAL A 211 7.82 7.57 15.24
C VAL A 211 8.80 8.46 14.48
N VAL A 212 8.29 9.47 13.77
CA VAL A 212 9.12 10.46 13.07
C VAL A 212 10.01 11.20 14.06
N LEU A 213 9.45 11.70 15.17
CA LEU A 213 10.22 12.42 16.19
C LEU A 213 11.32 11.57 16.81
N ASP A 214 11.05 10.30 17.10
CA ASP A 214 12.06 9.38 17.63
C ASP A 214 13.14 9.05 16.59
N ALA A 215 12.74 8.80 15.33
CA ALA A 215 13.66 8.54 14.24
C ALA A 215 14.59 9.74 13.97
N GLU A 216 14.08 10.98 14.05
CA GLU A 216 14.90 12.19 13.95
C GLU A 216 15.88 12.33 15.13
N ARG A 217 15.40 12.09 16.36
CA ARG A 217 16.23 12.16 17.58
C ARG A 217 17.37 11.15 17.58
N THR A 218 17.13 9.97 17.03
CA THR A 218 18.07 8.83 17.01
C THR A 218 18.83 8.71 15.69
N ASN A 219 18.68 9.67 14.75
CA ASN A 219 19.27 9.62 13.42
C ASN A 219 20.81 9.64 13.47
N PRO A 220 21.51 8.53 13.17
CA PRO A 220 22.97 8.50 13.22
C PRO A 220 23.58 9.26 12.04
N SER A 221 24.85 9.68 12.16
CA SER A 221 25.57 10.27 11.03
C SER A 221 25.97 9.23 9.96
N GLU A 222 26.22 7.99 10.39
CA GLU A 222 26.66 6.90 9.52
C GLU A 222 25.49 6.25 8.76
N THR A 223 25.59 6.18 7.42
CA THR A 223 24.51 5.69 6.54
C THR A 223 24.17 4.20 6.72
N THR A 224 25.11 3.39 7.18
CA THR A 224 24.96 1.94 7.38
C THR A 224 24.16 1.60 8.64
N SER A 225 24.13 2.51 9.61
CA SER A 225 23.43 2.36 10.89
C SER A 225 22.01 2.93 10.87
N LYS A 226 21.60 3.56 9.76
CA LYS A 226 20.27 4.17 9.61
C LYS A 226 19.20 3.13 9.37
N THR A 227 18.05 3.31 10.03
CA THR A 227 16.82 2.61 9.66
C THR A 227 16.30 3.11 8.32
N LEU A 228 15.38 2.35 7.71
CA LEU A 228 14.76 2.79 6.47
C LEU A 228 13.94 4.07 6.69
N MET A 229 13.30 4.20 7.85
CA MET A 229 12.60 5.42 8.25
C MET A 229 13.54 6.62 8.30
N GLN A 230 14.75 6.48 8.85
CA GLN A 230 15.74 7.56 8.89
C GLN A 230 16.23 7.94 7.48
N HIS A 231 16.42 6.95 6.60
CA HIS A 231 16.71 7.24 5.19
C HIS A 231 15.57 7.95 4.47
N LEU A 232 14.32 7.60 4.76
CA LEU A 232 13.15 8.30 4.25
C LEU A 232 13.16 9.77 4.68
N LEU A 233 13.43 10.04 5.96
CA LEU A 233 13.50 11.39 6.51
C LEU A 233 14.62 12.24 5.89
N ASP A 234 15.79 11.65 5.62
CA ASP A 234 16.90 12.36 4.99
C ASP A 234 16.62 12.79 3.54
N ASN A 235 15.74 12.05 2.84
CA ASN A 235 15.45 12.26 1.41
C ASN A 235 14.15 13.01 1.15
N LEU A 236 13.38 13.32 2.21
CA LEU A 236 12.10 13.99 2.11
C LEU A 236 12.29 15.51 2.15
N GLN A 237 11.73 16.24 1.17
CA GLN A 237 11.81 17.70 1.15
C GLN A 237 10.87 18.35 2.19
N GLU A 238 9.66 17.82 2.32
CA GLU A 238 8.62 18.34 3.21
C GLU A 238 8.48 17.49 4.47
N LYS A 239 9.28 17.80 5.50
CA LYS A 239 9.29 17.03 6.75
C LYS A 239 7.94 16.91 7.47
N HIS A 240 7.05 17.88 7.29
CA HIS A 240 5.71 17.83 7.91
C HIS A 240 4.83 16.69 7.37
N LEU A 241 5.12 16.17 6.17
CA LEU A 241 4.45 14.99 5.59
C LEU A 241 5.16 13.68 5.92
N ALA A 242 6.24 13.70 6.70
CA ALA A 242 6.95 12.48 7.08
C ALA A 242 6.05 11.42 7.71
N PRO A 243 5.04 11.75 8.55
CA PRO A 243 4.12 10.75 9.07
C PRO A 243 3.32 10.03 7.98
N ASN A 244 2.89 10.76 6.95
CA ASN A 244 2.10 10.25 5.83
C ASN A 244 2.94 9.29 4.96
N TYR A 245 4.19 9.66 4.69
CA TYR A 245 5.13 8.80 3.97
C TYR A 245 5.56 7.58 4.79
N GLY A 246 5.73 7.74 6.11
CA GLY A 246 5.98 6.63 7.03
C GLY A 246 4.83 5.61 7.04
N LEU A 247 3.58 6.09 7.09
CA LEU A 247 2.39 5.24 6.99
C LEU A 247 2.30 4.52 5.64
N LEU A 248 2.60 5.21 4.54
CA LEU A 248 2.65 4.60 3.21
C LEU A 248 3.70 3.49 3.14
N MET A 249 4.89 3.73 3.69
CA MET A 249 5.97 2.74 3.76
C MET A 249 5.59 1.54 4.63
N LEU A 250 4.91 1.76 5.76
CA LEU A 250 4.42 0.69 6.62
C LEU A 250 3.43 -0.19 5.86
N TRP A 251 2.41 0.41 5.24
CA TRP A 251 1.42 -0.32 4.47
C TRP A 251 2.08 -1.17 3.38
N ALA A 252 2.99 -0.58 2.60
CA ALA A 252 3.74 -1.30 1.56
C ALA A 252 4.58 -2.46 2.11
N SER A 253 5.12 -2.34 3.33
CA SER A 253 5.93 -3.39 3.95
C SER A 253 5.14 -4.56 4.55
N GLN A 254 3.86 -4.37 4.86
CA GLN A 254 3.07 -5.32 5.65
C GLN A 254 1.89 -5.93 4.89
N ALA A 255 1.24 -5.15 4.01
CA ALA A 255 -0.03 -5.52 3.37
C ALA A 255 0.07 -6.84 2.57
N ASN A 256 1.22 -7.10 1.95
CA ASN A 256 1.45 -8.32 1.18
C ASN A 256 2.25 -9.39 1.94
N ALA A 257 3.00 -9.01 2.99
CA ALA A 257 3.86 -9.95 3.69
C ALA A 257 3.06 -10.92 4.55
N VAL A 258 2.02 -10.43 5.24
CA VAL A 258 1.19 -11.25 6.14
C VAL A 258 0.30 -12.25 5.41
N PRO A 259 -0.43 -11.90 4.33
CA PRO A 259 -1.28 -12.88 3.64
C PRO A 259 -0.50 -14.00 2.91
N VAL A 260 0.79 -13.80 2.68
CA VAL A 260 1.67 -14.74 1.96
C VAL A 260 2.47 -15.65 2.92
N SER A 261 2.51 -15.32 4.22
CA SER A 261 3.21 -16.13 5.24
C SER A 261 2.35 -17.30 5.73
#